data_AF-A0A6J7KG36-F1
#
_entry.id   AF-A0A6J7KG36-F1
#
_cell.length_a   1.000
_cell.length_b   1.000
_cell.length_c   1.000
_cell.angle_alpha   90.00
_cell.angle_beta   90.00
_cell.angle_gamma   90.00
#
_symmetry.space_group_name_H-M   'P 1'
#
loop_
_entity.id
_entity.type
_entity.pdbx_description
1 polymer ?
#
loop_
_entity_poly.entity_id
_entity_poly.type
_entity_poly.pdbx_seq_one_letter_code
_entity_poly.pdbx_strand_id
1 'polypeptide(L)'
;MSDTSGTQDAAPRKAGAFDIRNIIGALMGVYGAILTLAGLLGEHEPEKTGGVNANLWTGLALLAVAAAFIGWARLRPIVVPADVDRPDDDPTRPAPQRKRPPAH
;
A
#
# COMPACT_ATOMS: atom_id res chain seq x y z
N MET A 1 -16.85 26.63 -36.96
CA MET A 1 -15.71 25.68 -36.92
C MET A 1 -15.71 25.10 -35.53
N SER A 2 -16.13 23.86 -35.37
CA SER A 2 -16.29 23.20 -34.07
C SER A 2 -15.07 22.34 -33.80
N ASP A 3 -14.04 22.92 -33.18
CA ASP A 3 -12.85 22.16 -32.79
C ASP A 3 -13.06 21.59 -31.38
N THR A 4 -13.72 20.43 -31.40
CA THR A 4 -13.64 19.30 -30.47
C THR A 4 -12.68 19.50 -29.29
N SER A 5 -13.25 19.78 -28.13
CA SER A 5 -12.64 19.56 -26.83
C SER A 5 -12.30 18.07 -26.70
N GLY A 6 -11.05 17.72 -26.94
CA GLY A 6 -10.54 16.39 -26.66
C GLY A 6 -10.45 16.19 -25.14
N THR A 7 -11.56 15.79 -24.52
CA THR A 7 -11.53 15.12 -23.22
C THR A 7 -10.72 13.85 -23.44
N GLN A 8 -9.42 13.92 -23.12
CA GLN A 8 -8.61 12.72 -23.00
C GLN A 8 -9.17 11.96 -21.80
N ASP A 9 -9.91 10.89 -22.08
CA ASP A 9 -10.32 9.89 -21.09
C ASP A 9 -9.06 9.41 -20.35
N ALA A 10 -8.80 10.01 -19.19
CA ALA A 10 -7.70 9.63 -18.33
C ALA A 10 -8.01 8.25 -17.76
N ALA A 11 -7.51 7.21 -18.44
CA ALA A 11 -7.71 5.82 -18.06
C ALA A 11 -7.39 5.63 -16.57
N PRO A 12 -8.26 4.94 -15.80
CA PRO A 12 -8.09 4.77 -14.35
C PRO A 12 -6.76 4.06 -14.07
N ARG A 13 -5.79 4.82 -13.54
CA ARG A 13 -4.48 4.29 -13.20
C ARG A 13 -4.63 3.53 -11.87
N LYS A 14 -4.53 2.20 -11.92
CA LYS A 14 -4.47 1.38 -10.71
C LYS A 14 -3.31 1.85 -9.84
N ALA A 15 -3.60 2.59 -8.77
CA ALA A 15 -2.66 2.82 -7.68
C ALA A 15 -2.40 1.54 -6.85
N GLY A 16 -2.88 0.38 -7.31
CA GLY A 16 -2.98 -0.87 -6.55
C GLY A 16 -1.66 -1.53 -6.17
N ALA A 17 -0.50 -1.03 -6.64
CA ALA A 17 0.80 -1.51 -6.17
C ALA A 17 1.14 -1.01 -4.76
N PHE A 18 0.56 0.11 -4.31
CA PHE A 18 0.83 0.73 -3.00
C PHE A 18 -0.35 0.58 -2.01
N ASP A 19 -1.12 -0.51 -2.11
CA ASP A 19 -2.12 -0.83 -1.07
C ASP A 19 -1.42 -1.27 0.22
N ILE A 20 -1.75 -0.64 1.34
CA ILE A 20 -1.19 -0.96 2.65
C ILE A 20 -1.39 -2.44 3.03
N ARG A 21 -2.45 -3.07 2.54
CA ARG A 21 -2.75 -4.50 2.78
C ARG A 21 -1.71 -5.42 2.16
N ASN A 22 -1.15 -5.05 1.01
CA ASN A 22 -0.05 -5.80 0.40
C ASN A 22 1.23 -5.65 1.21
N ILE A 23 1.53 -4.45 1.72
CA ILE A 23 2.73 -4.20 2.54
C ILE A 23 2.64 -4.98 3.86
N ILE A 24 1.52 -4.85 4.58
CA ILE A 24 1.29 -5.58 5.84
C ILE A 24 1.32 -7.09 5.59
N GLY A 25 0.62 -7.57 4.56
CA GLY A 25 0.60 -8.98 4.20
C GLY A 25 1.99 -9.55 3.86
N ALA A 26 2.80 -8.80 3.10
CA ALA A 26 4.17 -9.21 2.77
C ALA A 26 5.08 -9.23 4.01
N LEU A 27 5.02 -8.20 4.85
CA LEU A 27 5.80 -8.14 6.10
C LEU A 27 5.44 -9.31 7.03
N MET A 28 4.15 -9.54 7.24
CA MET A 28 3.67 -10.69 8.02
C MET A 28 4.10 -12.02 7.41
N GLY A 29 4.05 -12.14 6.08
CA GLY A 29 4.48 -13.35 5.37
C GLY A 29 5.96 -13.65 5.57
N VAL A 30 6.83 -12.63 5.48
CA VAL A 30 8.28 -12.77 5.71
C VAL A 30 8.56 -13.18 7.15
N TYR A 31 7.99 -12.48 8.13
CA TYR A 31 8.18 -12.84 9.54
C TYR A 31 7.60 -14.22 9.88
N GLY A 32 6.42 -14.54 9.34
CA GLY A 32 5.80 -15.85 9.50
C GLY A 32 6.69 -16.97 8.96
N ALA A 33 7.24 -16.79 7.75
CA ALA A 33 8.17 -17.74 7.15
C ALA A 33 9.43 -17.93 8.00
N ILE A 34 10.05 -16.83 8.47
CA ILE A 34 11.23 -16.90 9.35
C ILE A 34 10.91 -17.68 10.62
N LEU A 35 9.77 -17.41 11.27
CA LEU A 35 9.36 -18.10 12.50
C LEU A 35 9.04 -19.58 12.26
N THR A 36 8.38 -19.92 11.16
CA THR A 36 8.12 -21.31 10.78
C THR A 36 9.42 -22.05 10.50
N LEU A 37 10.37 -21.45 9.78
CA LEU A 37 11.71 -22.01 9.55
C LEU A 37 12.49 -22.17 10.86
N ALA A 38 12.46 -21.17 11.75
CA ALA A 38 13.07 -21.26 13.07
C ALA A 38 12.42 -22.35 13.94
N GLY A 39 11.11 -22.55 13.81
CA GLY A 39 10.39 -23.63 14.49
C GLY A 39 10.73 -25.01 13.93
N LEU A 40 10.91 -25.14 12.61
CA LEU A 40 11.20 -26.43 11.94
C LEU A 40 12.67 -26.85 12.06
N LEU A 41 13.59 -25.89 11.91
CA LEU A 41 15.03 -26.14 11.81
C LEU A 41 15.80 -25.79 13.08
N GLY A 42 15.20 -25.01 13.98
CA GLY A 42 15.85 -24.61 15.23
C GLY A 42 15.80 -25.71 16.29
N GLU A 43 16.86 -25.79 17.08
CA GLU A 43 16.85 -26.54 18.33
C GLU A 43 15.79 -25.90 19.26
N HIS A 44 14.76 -26.67 19.56
CA HIS A 44 13.72 -26.27 20.49
C HIS A 44 14.04 -26.84 21.86
N GLU A 45 13.99 -26.01 22.89
CA GLU A 45 14.04 -26.44 24.29
C GLU A 45 12.59 -26.64 24.79
N PRO A 46 11.99 -27.83 24.63
CA PRO A 46 10.61 -28.09 25.04
C PRO A 46 10.37 -27.84 26.54
N GLU A 47 11.42 -27.89 27.35
CA GLU A 47 11.38 -27.60 28.79
C GLU A 47 10.99 -26.14 29.09
N LYS A 48 11.36 -25.19 28.22
CA LYS A 48 11.05 -23.76 28.41
C LYS A 48 9.68 -23.35 27.86
N THR A 49 9.09 -24.17 26.98
CA THR A 49 7.86 -23.84 26.27
C THR A 49 6.67 -24.74 26.63
N GLY A 50 6.83 -25.63 27.62
CA GLY A 50 5.78 -26.56 28.01
C GLY A 50 5.50 -27.64 26.96
N GLY A 51 6.50 -28.02 26.18
CA GLY A 51 6.42 -29.07 25.15
C GLY A 51 5.88 -28.62 23.79
N VAL A 52 5.50 -27.34 23.62
CA VAL A 52 4.96 -26.81 22.36
C VAL A 52 5.95 -25.87 21.68
N ASN A 53 6.12 -26.00 20.36
CA ASN A 53 7.00 -25.12 19.59
C ASN A 53 6.30 -23.79 19.29
N ALA A 54 6.56 -22.78 20.12
CA ALA A 54 5.95 -21.46 20.01
C ALA A 54 6.26 -20.77 18.67
N ASN A 55 7.50 -20.89 18.17
CA ASN A 55 7.90 -20.30 16.89
C ASN A 55 7.12 -20.91 15.72
N LEU A 56 6.92 -22.23 15.73
CA LEU A 56 6.17 -22.92 14.67
C LEU A 56 4.70 -22.49 14.64
N TRP A 57 4.02 -22.54 15.79
CA TRP A 57 2.61 -22.14 15.88
C TRP A 57 2.40 -20.66 15.54
N THR A 58 3.27 -19.79 16.06
CA THR A 58 3.22 -18.35 15.77
C THR A 58 3.48 -18.09 14.29
N GLY A 59 4.49 -18.73 13.70
CA GLY A 59 4.79 -18.62 12.27
C GLY A 59 3.62 -19.06 11.39
N LEU A 60 3.00 -20.21 11.70
CA LEU A 60 1.82 -20.70 10.97
C LEU A 60 0.63 -19.75 11.09
N ALA A 61 0.37 -19.19 12.27
CA ALA A 61 -0.68 -18.19 12.46
C ALA A 61 -0.40 -16.92 11.64
N LEU A 62 0.84 -16.41 11.64
CA LEU A 62 1.22 -15.26 10.82
C LEU A 62 1.04 -15.54 9.33
N LEU A 63 1.43 -16.72 8.85
CA LEU A 63 1.27 -17.11 7.45
C LEU A 63 -0.21 -17.18 7.03
N ALA A 64 -1.08 -17.70 7.90
CA ALA A 64 -2.51 -17.73 7.64
C ALA A 64 -3.10 -16.31 7.51
N VAL A 65 -2.72 -15.39 8.41
CA VAL A 65 -3.17 -13.99 8.35
C VAL A 65 -2.60 -13.27 7.13
N ALA A 66 -1.33 -13.49 6.81
CA ALA A 66 -0.70 -12.93 5.61
C ALA A 66 -1.42 -13.38 4.33
N ALA A 67 -1.75 -14.67 4.21
CA ALA A 67 -2.51 -15.21 3.09
C ALA A 67 -3.91 -14.58 2.99
N ALA A 68 -4.59 -14.37 4.13
CA ALA A 68 -5.87 -13.68 4.16
C ALA A 68 -5.78 -12.23 3.67
N PHE A 69 -4.76 -11.48 4.14
CA PHE A 69 -4.54 -10.09 3.71
C PHE A 69 -4.22 -9.97 2.22
N ILE A 70 -3.32 -10.81 1.71
CA ILE A 70 -2.94 -10.82 0.30
C ILE A 70 -4.13 -11.25 -0.58
N GLY A 71 -4.85 -12.30 -0.17
CA GLY A 71 -6.05 -12.76 -0.85
C GLY A 71 -7.13 -11.68 -0.90
N TRP A 72 -7.34 -10.97 0.21
CA TRP A 72 -8.32 -9.88 0.26
C TRP A 72 -7.91 -8.66 -0.57
N ALA A 73 -6.63 -8.26 -0.53
CA ALA A 73 -6.11 -7.19 -1.38
C ALA A 73 -6.29 -7.50 -2.87
N ARG A 74 -6.08 -8.77 -3.26
CA ARG A 74 -6.32 -9.27 -4.63
C ARG A 74 -7.80 -9.24 -5.02
N LEU A 75 -8.71 -9.57 -4.09
CA LEU A 75 -10.16 -9.58 -4.34
C LEU A 75 -10.78 -8.18 -4.34
N ARG A 76 -10.22 -7.22 -3.61
CA ARG A 76 -10.75 -5.83 -3.51
C ARG A 76 -9.65 -4.78 -3.73
N PRO A 77 -9.16 -4.63 -4.97
CA PRO A 77 -8.15 -3.63 -5.30
C PRO A 77 -8.72 -2.22 -5.14
N ILE A 78 -8.00 -1.33 -4.44
CA ILE A 78 -8.34 0.10 -4.38
C ILE A 78 -8.01 0.74 -5.73
N VAL A 79 -9.02 1.31 -6.37
CA VAL A 79 -8.87 2.14 -7.56
C VAL A 79 -8.84 3.59 -7.08
N VAL A 80 -7.72 4.28 -7.28
CA VAL A 80 -7.61 5.72 -7.05
C VAL A 80 -8.05 6.41 -8.33
N PRO A 81 -9.11 7.23 -8.32
CA PRO A 81 -9.50 8.04 -9.47
C PRO A 81 -8.35 8.97 -9.87
N ALA A 82 -8.12 9.14 -11.17
CA ALA A 82 -7.04 9.98 -11.69
C ALA A 82 -7.32 11.49 -11.54
N ASP A 83 -8.49 11.87 -11.05
CA ASP A 83 -8.91 13.26 -10.92
C ASP A 83 -8.78 13.71 -9.47
N VAL A 84 -7.59 14.15 -9.11
CA VAL A 84 -7.45 15.13 -8.03
C VAL A 84 -7.68 16.47 -8.70
N ASP A 85 -8.89 17.02 -8.52
CA ASP A 85 -9.19 18.42 -8.85
C ASP A 85 -8.01 19.26 -8.36
N ARG A 86 -7.21 19.76 -9.31
CA ARG A 86 -6.11 20.66 -9.01
C ARG A 86 -6.78 21.89 -8.39
N PRO A 87 -6.40 22.36 -7.19
CA PRO A 87 -6.99 23.57 -6.59
C PRO A 87 -6.67 24.89 -7.34
N ASP A 88 -6.46 24.83 -8.65
CA ASP A 88 -6.02 25.94 -9.49
C ASP A 88 -7.18 26.67 -10.18
N ASP A 89 -8.41 26.16 -10.08
CA ASP A 89 -9.63 26.83 -10.56
C ASP A 89 -10.43 27.50 -9.42
N ASP A 90 -9.74 28.06 -8.42
CA ASP A 90 -10.38 29.03 -7.52
C ASP A 90 -10.41 30.40 -8.23
N PRO A 91 -11.56 30.84 -8.78
CA PRO A 91 -11.65 32.12 -9.48
C PRO A 91 -11.40 33.32 -8.56
N THR A 92 -11.35 33.11 -7.24
CA THR A 92 -11.04 34.14 -6.25
C THR A 92 -9.55 34.24 -5.92
N ARG A 93 -8.71 33.33 -6.43
CA ARG A 93 -7.26 33.38 -6.21
C ARG A 93 -6.64 34.53 -7.01
N PRO A 94 -6.12 35.58 -6.35
CA PRO A 94 -5.53 36.70 -7.06
C PRO A 94 -4.27 36.24 -7.79
N ALA A 95 -4.16 36.57 -9.08
CA ALA A 95 -2.99 36.25 -9.88
C ALA A 95 -1.72 36.81 -9.21
N PRO A 96 -0.59 36.06 -9.19
CA PRO A 96 0.64 36.52 -8.56
C PRO A 96 1.12 37.79 -9.26
N GLN A 97 0.98 38.93 -8.58
CA GLN A 97 1.47 40.21 -9.10
C GLN A 97 3.00 40.15 -9.13
N ARG A 98 3.57 39.96 -10.33
CA ARG A 98 4.99 40.20 -10.57
C ARG A 98 5.27 41.66 -10.24
N LYS A 99 5.84 41.93 -9.06
CA LYS A 99 6.38 43.25 -8.72
C LYS A 99 7.44 43.59 -9.77
N ARG A 100 7.12 44.52 -10.67
CA ARG A 100 8.06 45.06 -11.64
C ARG A 100 9.14 45.80 -10.84
N PRO A 101 10.43 45.47 -11.00
CA PRO A 101 11.48 46.20 -10.30
C PRO A 101 11.49 47.67 -10.76
N PRO A 102 11.78 48.62 -9.85
CA PRO A 102 11.75 50.05 -10.16
C PRO A 102 12.79 50.36 -11.24
N ALA A 103 12.39 51.12 -12.25
CA ALA A 103 13.33 51.73 -13.18
C ALA A 103 14.03 52.87 -12.45
N HIS A 104 15.36 52.83 -12.41
CA HIS A 104 16.21 53.92 -11.94
C HIS A 104 16.26 55.05 -12.97
#